data_AF-A0A7S0CS14-F1
#
_entry.id   AF-A0A7S0CS14-F1
#
_cell.length_a   1.000
_cell.length_b   1.000
_cell.length_c   1.000
_cell.angle_alpha   90.00
_cell.angle_beta   90.00
_cell.angle_gamma   90.00
#
_symmetry.space_group_name_H-M   'P 1'
#
loop_
_entity.id
_entity.type
_entity.pdbx_description
1 polymer ?
#
loop_
_entity_poly.entity_id
_entity_poly.type
_entity_poly.pdbx_seq_one_letter_code
_entity_poly.pdbx_strand_id
1 'polypeptide(L)'
;STLTVTSGTTLSNTLAVTGAATLSSTLGVTDATTLQSTLAVTGATTLSSTLGVTGNVNVNSGKFVVTASNGNTAIAGTLAAVSDFKIGESGSEKFTVAATSGNTVVSGSLTAGATSVSSTLGVTGATSLSSTLAV
;
A
#
# COMPACT_ATOMS: atom_id res chain seq x y z
N SER A 1 11.31 -49.20 1.07
CA SER A 1 10.96 -49.55 2.46
C SER A 1 10.41 -48.31 3.16
N THR A 2 9.56 -48.47 4.16
CA THR A 2 8.97 -47.36 4.94
C THR A 2 9.34 -47.52 6.40
N LEU A 3 9.64 -46.41 7.10
CA LEU A 3 9.78 -46.38 8.56
C LEU A 3 8.48 -45.87 9.17
N THR A 4 7.91 -46.60 10.12
CA THR A 4 6.75 -46.15 10.91
C THR A 4 7.22 -45.87 12.32
N VAL A 5 6.91 -44.67 12.84
CA VAL A 5 7.17 -44.29 14.23
C VAL A 5 5.83 -43.92 14.88
N THR A 6 5.46 -44.60 15.95
CA THR A 6 4.17 -44.41 16.64
C THR A 6 4.19 -43.35 17.75
N SER A 7 5.39 -42.86 18.09
CA SER A 7 5.65 -41.88 19.15
C SER A 7 6.54 -40.75 18.61
N GLY A 8 7.04 -39.86 19.49
CA GLY A 8 7.98 -38.80 19.10
C GLY A 8 9.35 -39.32 18.67
N THR A 9 10.03 -38.55 17.82
CA THR A 9 11.44 -38.75 17.44
C THR A 9 12.23 -37.48 17.73
N THR A 10 13.42 -37.62 18.32
CA THR A 10 14.39 -36.52 18.49
C THR A 10 15.60 -36.79 17.62
N LEU A 11 16.00 -35.82 16.79
CA LEU A 11 17.25 -35.85 16.04
C LEU A 11 18.17 -34.79 16.61
N SER A 12 19.27 -35.19 17.24
CA SER A 12 20.25 -34.28 17.85
C SER A 12 21.16 -33.59 16.84
N ASN A 13 20.95 -33.83 15.54
CA ASN A 13 21.70 -33.26 14.44
C ASN A 13 20.75 -33.04 13.24
N THR A 14 21.30 -32.70 12.08
CA THR A 14 20.60 -32.35 10.86
C THR A 14 19.80 -33.52 10.30
N LEU A 15 18.56 -33.23 9.89
CA LEU A 15 17.76 -34.12 9.04
C LEU A 15 17.83 -33.64 7.58
N ALA A 16 18.41 -34.43 6.70
CA ALA A 16 18.30 -34.20 5.26
C ALA A 16 17.09 -34.93 4.71
N VAL A 17 16.16 -34.20 4.08
CA VAL A 17 15.03 -34.78 3.33
C VAL A 17 15.23 -34.44 1.86
N THR A 18 15.54 -35.45 1.04
CA THR A 18 15.82 -35.26 -0.40
C THR A 18 14.56 -35.30 -1.26
N GLY A 19 13.45 -35.81 -0.70
CA GLY A 19 12.13 -35.86 -1.34
C GLY A 19 11.15 -34.86 -0.73
N ALA A 20 9.87 -35.01 -1.10
CA ALA A 20 8.80 -34.20 -0.51
C ALA A 20 8.55 -34.59 0.96
N ALA A 21 8.30 -33.59 1.80
CA ALA A 21 7.80 -33.77 3.16
C ALA A 21 6.35 -33.26 3.25
N THR A 22 5.48 -34.02 3.90
CA THR A 22 4.11 -33.58 4.24
C THR A 22 3.98 -33.57 5.75
N LEU A 23 3.58 -32.42 6.31
CA LEU A 23 3.29 -32.27 7.73
C LEU A 23 1.78 -32.06 7.90
N SER A 24 1.09 -33.03 8.49
CA SER A 24 -0.38 -33.02 8.61
C SER A 24 -0.91 -32.10 9.72
N SER A 25 -0.01 -31.42 10.43
CA SER A 25 -0.32 -30.53 11.56
C SER A 25 0.65 -29.33 11.53
N THR A 26 0.80 -28.65 12.65
CA THR A 26 1.64 -27.46 12.80
C THR A 26 3.14 -27.76 12.68
N LEU A 27 3.87 -26.83 12.07
CA LEU A 27 5.32 -26.77 12.11
C LEU A 27 5.75 -25.56 12.95
N GLY A 28 6.50 -25.80 14.02
CA GLY A 28 7.20 -24.74 14.76
C GLY A 28 8.65 -24.63 14.26
N VAL A 29 9.10 -23.41 13.99
CA VAL A 29 10.51 -23.10 13.68
C VAL A 29 10.94 -21.97 14.59
N THR A 30 11.99 -22.17 15.38
CA THR A 30 12.50 -21.19 16.35
C THR A 30 13.47 -20.20 15.73
N ASP A 31 14.18 -20.62 14.69
CA ASP A 31 15.18 -19.83 13.97
C ASP A 31 14.68 -19.45 12.56
N ALA A 32 15.60 -19.11 11.66
CA ALA A 32 15.27 -18.71 10.29
C ALA A 32 14.86 -19.92 9.42
N THR A 33 13.93 -19.66 8.50
CA THR A 33 13.56 -20.60 7.42
C THR A 33 13.93 -19.99 6.08
N THR A 34 14.59 -20.75 5.21
CA THR A 34 14.86 -20.37 3.81
C THR A 34 14.03 -21.23 2.87
N LEU A 35 13.22 -20.59 2.02
CA LEU A 35 12.44 -21.22 0.96
C LEU A 35 13.01 -20.76 -0.39
N GLN A 36 13.52 -21.67 -1.20
CA GLN A 36 14.17 -21.32 -2.48
C GLN A 36 13.19 -21.09 -3.64
N SER A 37 11.90 -21.31 -3.41
CA SER A 37 10.85 -21.21 -4.42
C SER A 37 9.61 -20.56 -3.81
N THR A 38 8.43 -20.86 -4.33
CA THR A 38 7.17 -20.25 -3.91
C THR A 38 6.65 -20.83 -2.61
N LEU A 39 6.07 -19.97 -1.77
CA LEU A 39 5.21 -20.37 -0.66
C LEU A 39 3.76 -20.07 -1.03
N ALA A 40 2.90 -21.08 -1.05
CA ALA A 40 1.45 -20.89 -1.16
C ALA A 40 0.84 -20.93 0.24
N VAL A 41 0.07 -19.91 0.60
CA VAL A 41 -0.66 -19.83 1.87
C VAL A 41 -2.14 -19.62 1.54
N THR A 42 -2.98 -20.57 1.96
CA THR A 42 -4.44 -20.49 1.75
C THR A 42 -5.16 -19.76 2.88
N GLY A 43 -4.56 -19.70 4.06
CA GLY A 43 -5.07 -18.99 5.23
C GLY A 43 -4.49 -17.60 5.41
N ALA A 44 -4.70 -17.04 6.60
CA ALA A 44 -4.11 -15.77 6.98
C ALA A 44 -2.59 -15.88 7.20
N THR A 45 -1.88 -14.80 6.90
CA THR A 45 -0.45 -14.64 7.21
C THR A 45 -0.28 -13.48 8.19
N THR A 46 0.46 -13.70 9.28
CA THR A 46 0.82 -12.64 10.24
C THR A 46 2.33 -12.46 10.22
N LEU A 47 2.78 -11.21 10.04
CA LEU A 47 4.19 -10.82 10.15
C LEU A 47 4.31 -9.82 11.30
N SER A 48 5.02 -10.20 12.37
CA SER A 48 5.14 -9.37 13.59
C SER A 48 6.17 -8.24 13.46
N SER A 49 6.89 -8.17 12.35
CA SER A 49 7.95 -7.20 12.09
C SER A 49 7.90 -6.77 10.63
N THR A 50 9.01 -6.25 10.11
CA THR A 50 9.11 -5.71 8.76
C THR A 50 9.02 -6.78 7.67
N LEU A 51 8.44 -6.40 6.54
CA LEU A 51 8.42 -7.18 5.31
C LEU A 51 9.28 -6.47 4.25
N GLY A 52 10.37 -7.12 3.82
CA GLY A 52 11.14 -6.69 2.65
C GLY A 52 10.56 -7.29 1.37
N VAL A 53 10.26 -6.46 0.37
CA VAL A 53 9.79 -6.92 -0.95
C VAL A 53 10.67 -6.27 -2.01
N THR A 54 11.34 -7.10 -2.82
CA THR A 54 12.19 -6.63 -3.93
C THR A 54 11.41 -6.48 -5.24
N GLY A 55 10.35 -7.26 -5.41
CA GLY A 55 9.40 -7.16 -6.52
C GLY A 55 8.25 -6.21 -6.25
N ASN A 56 7.32 -6.11 -7.21
CA ASN A 56 6.11 -5.32 -7.02
C ASN A 56 5.22 -5.96 -5.95
N VAL A 57 4.60 -5.13 -5.10
CA VAL A 57 3.47 -5.57 -4.27
C VAL A 57 2.22 -5.47 -5.13
N ASN A 58 1.61 -6.60 -5.47
CA ASN A 58 0.42 -6.65 -6.31
C ASN A 58 -0.71 -7.39 -5.58
N VAL A 59 -1.75 -6.65 -5.21
CA VAL A 59 -2.92 -7.20 -4.52
C VAL A 59 -4.05 -7.42 -5.52
N ASN A 60 -4.60 -8.64 -5.51
CA ASN A 60 -5.76 -9.04 -6.30
C ASN A 60 -5.64 -8.68 -7.79
N SER A 61 -4.48 -8.99 -8.39
CA SER A 61 -4.23 -8.79 -9.82
C SER A 61 -4.40 -7.34 -10.29
N GLY A 62 -3.83 -6.39 -9.55
CA GLY A 62 -3.68 -4.99 -9.96
C GLY A 62 -4.63 -4.01 -9.28
N LYS A 63 -5.42 -4.44 -8.28
CA LYS A 63 -6.34 -3.53 -7.57
C LYS A 63 -5.61 -2.55 -6.67
N PHE A 64 -4.49 -2.99 -6.10
CA PHE A 64 -3.53 -2.15 -5.40
C PHE A 64 -2.12 -2.62 -5.78
N VAL A 65 -1.31 -1.72 -6.33
CA VAL A 65 0.06 -2.03 -6.76
C VAL A 65 1.03 -1.00 -6.21
N VAL A 66 2.12 -1.48 -5.60
CA VAL A 66 3.33 -0.68 -5.36
C VAL A 66 4.40 -1.15 -6.33
N THR A 67 4.87 -0.24 -7.19
CA THR A 67 5.86 -0.54 -8.22
C THR A 67 7.27 -0.44 -7.64
N ALA A 68 8.05 -1.52 -7.69
CA ALA A 68 9.36 -1.60 -7.03
C ALA A 68 10.40 -0.61 -7.58
N SER A 69 10.34 -0.28 -8.87
CA SER A 69 11.34 0.58 -9.52
C SER A 69 11.27 2.05 -9.12
N ASN A 70 10.13 2.52 -8.60
CA ASN A 70 9.91 3.94 -8.27
C ASN A 70 9.06 4.18 -7.02
N GLY A 71 8.52 3.15 -6.38
CA GLY A 71 7.64 3.27 -5.21
C GLY A 71 6.25 3.82 -5.51
N ASN A 72 5.89 4.04 -6.78
CA ASN A 72 4.58 4.58 -7.13
C ASN A 72 3.48 3.60 -6.75
N THR A 73 2.41 4.15 -6.19
CA THR A 73 1.21 3.40 -5.82
C THR A 73 0.11 3.62 -6.85
N ALA A 74 -0.46 2.54 -7.37
CA ALA A 74 -1.65 2.55 -8.22
C ALA A 74 -2.84 1.92 -7.47
N ILE A 75 -3.97 2.62 -7.46
CA ILE A 75 -5.22 2.16 -6.85
C ILE A 75 -6.28 2.17 -7.95
N ALA A 76 -6.74 0.99 -8.37
CA ALA A 76 -7.70 0.87 -9.46
C ALA A 76 -9.14 1.17 -9.02
N GLY A 77 -9.42 1.14 -7.71
CA GLY A 77 -10.69 1.53 -7.11
C GLY A 77 -10.69 2.99 -6.65
N THR A 78 -11.68 3.34 -5.82
CA THR A 78 -11.73 4.65 -5.18
C THR A 78 -10.77 4.71 -4.00
N LEU A 79 -9.94 5.76 -3.95
CA LEU A 79 -9.19 6.13 -2.74
C LEU A 79 -10.07 6.97 -1.82
N ALA A 80 -10.29 6.52 -0.59
CA ALA A 80 -10.98 7.30 0.44
C ALA A 80 -9.99 7.72 1.53
N ALA A 81 -9.74 9.03 1.66
CA ALA A 81 -8.98 9.61 2.75
C ALA A 81 -9.95 10.12 3.83
N VAL A 82 -9.88 9.54 5.03
CA VAL A 82 -10.77 9.90 6.16
C VAL A 82 -10.23 11.08 6.96
N SER A 83 -8.91 11.24 6.98
CA SER A 83 -8.20 12.39 7.55
C SER A 83 -7.80 13.36 6.44
N ASP A 84 -7.05 14.41 6.78
CA ASP A 84 -6.53 15.37 5.80
C ASP A 84 -5.84 14.66 4.63
N PHE A 85 -6.18 15.07 3.42
CA PHE A 85 -5.45 14.65 2.23
C PHE A 85 -4.34 15.67 1.95
N LYS A 86 -3.09 15.21 1.86
CA LYS A 86 -1.89 16.06 1.80
C LYS A 86 -0.96 15.56 0.70
N ILE A 87 -0.47 16.47 -0.14
CA ILE A 87 0.54 16.18 -1.18
C ILE A 87 1.73 17.10 -0.96
N GLY A 88 2.93 16.51 -0.81
CA GLY A 88 4.18 17.22 -0.61
C GLY A 88 4.88 16.78 0.68
N GLU A 89 5.99 17.43 1.01
CA GLU A 89 6.72 17.20 2.26
C GLU A 89 5.87 17.62 3.47
N SER A 90 6.00 16.89 4.57
CA SER A 90 5.29 17.19 5.82
C SER A 90 5.64 18.60 6.31
N GLY A 91 4.63 19.46 6.48
CA GLY A 91 4.80 20.87 6.86
C GLY A 91 5.17 21.81 5.71
N SER A 92 5.25 21.30 4.48
CA SER A 92 5.46 22.08 3.25
C SER A 92 4.61 21.55 2.09
N GLU A 93 3.41 21.09 2.45
CA GLU A 93 2.44 20.52 1.51
C GLU A 93 2.07 21.54 0.41
N LYS A 94 1.96 21.04 -0.82
CA LYS A 94 1.61 21.84 -2.01
C LYS A 94 0.11 21.82 -2.30
N PHE A 95 -0.56 20.74 -1.88
CA PHE A 95 -2.00 20.58 -1.98
C PHE A 95 -2.51 19.94 -0.68
N THR A 96 -3.51 20.54 -0.06
CA THR A 96 -4.17 19.95 1.12
C THR A 96 -5.68 20.06 1.01
N VAL A 97 -6.39 19.08 1.58
CA VAL A 97 -7.81 19.12 1.87
C VAL A 97 -7.99 18.78 3.34
N ALA A 98 -8.50 19.73 4.13
CA ALA A 98 -8.75 19.51 5.55
C ALA A 98 -10.01 18.66 5.75
N ALA A 99 -9.91 17.56 6.50
CA ALA A 99 -11.03 16.63 6.68
C ALA A 99 -12.22 17.25 7.43
N THR A 100 -11.96 18.19 8.34
CA THR A 100 -12.99 18.80 9.19
C THR A 100 -13.79 19.90 8.49
N SER A 101 -13.17 20.67 7.59
CA SER A 101 -13.80 21.81 6.92
C SER A 101 -14.01 21.63 5.42
N GLY A 102 -13.33 20.68 4.79
CA GLY A 102 -13.27 20.55 3.33
C GLY A 102 -12.46 21.65 2.64
N ASN A 103 -11.84 22.56 3.42
CA ASN A 103 -11.04 23.64 2.85
C ASN A 103 -9.87 23.05 2.07
N THR A 104 -9.74 23.49 0.82
CA THR A 104 -8.65 23.10 -0.07
C THR A 104 -7.62 24.22 -0.13
N VAL A 105 -6.34 23.89 0.05
CA VAL A 105 -5.23 24.83 -0.16
C VAL A 105 -4.41 24.34 -1.35
N VAL A 106 -4.15 25.24 -2.29
CA VAL A 106 -3.21 25.05 -3.40
C VAL A 106 -2.11 26.09 -3.23
N SER A 107 -0.92 25.67 -2.82
CA SER A 107 0.19 26.59 -2.55
C SER A 107 0.80 27.19 -3.83
N GLY A 108 0.49 26.60 -4.99
CA GLY A 108 0.84 27.12 -6.32
C GLY A 108 -0.35 27.75 -7.04
N SER A 109 -0.25 27.87 -8.36
CA SER A 109 -1.37 28.32 -9.20
C SER A 109 -2.41 27.22 -9.40
N LEU A 110 -3.70 27.57 -9.33
CA LEU A 110 -4.79 26.71 -9.75
C LEU A 110 -5.17 27.04 -11.20
N THR A 111 -4.95 26.08 -12.11
CA THR A 111 -5.46 26.14 -13.49
C THR A 111 -6.64 25.18 -13.59
N ALA A 112 -7.84 25.70 -13.75
CA ALA A 112 -9.07 24.92 -13.91
C ALA A 112 -9.79 25.34 -15.21
N GLY A 113 -10.67 24.47 -15.72
CA GLY A 113 -11.57 24.81 -16.82
C GLY A 113 -12.72 25.72 -16.36
N ALA A 114 -13.91 25.48 -16.90
CA ALA A 114 -15.12 26.14 -16.40
C ALA A 114 -15.29 25.86 -14.90
N THR A 115 -15.31 26.92 -14.09
CA THR A 115 -15.41 26.85 -12.63
C THR A 115 -16.65 27.63 -12.20
N SER A 116 -17.54 27.00 -11.45
CA SER A 116 -18.72 27.66 -10.85
C SER A 116 -18.44 27.98 -9.39
N VAL A 117 -18.58 29.26 -9.01
CA VAL A 117 -18.52 29.69 -7.61
C VAL A 117 -19.93 30.06 -7.19
N SER A 118 -20.55 29.25 -6.33
CA SER A 118 -21.97 29.39 -5.92
C SER A 118 -22.21 30.46 -4.84
N SER A 119 -21.13 31.06 -4.36
CA SER A 119 -21.14 32.12 -3.35
C SER A 119 -20.09 33.16 -3.73
N THR A 120 -19.41 33.75 -2.77
CA THR A 120 -18.41 34.79 -3.00
C THR A 120 -17.07 34.25 -3.49
N LEU A 121 -16.48 34.94 -4.47
CA LEU A 121 -15.07 34.82 -4.82
C LEU A 121 -14.31 36.03 -4.24
N GLY A 122 -13.36 35.77 -3.34
CA GLY A 122 -12.45 36.79 -2.83
C GLY A 122 -11.17 36.86 -3.65
N VAL A 123 -10.85 38.02 -4.21
CA VAL A 123 -9.59 38.28 -4.93
C VAL A 123 -8.83 39.40 -4.24
N THR A 124 -7.57 39.15 -3.89
CA THR A 124 -6.70 40.13 -3.22
C THR A 124 -5.73 40.80 -4.19
N GLY A 125 -5.53 40.21 -5.37
CA GLY A 125 -4.69 40.73 -6.45
C GLY A 125 -5.50 41.17 -7.67
N ALA A 126 -4.79 41.49 -8.76
CA ALA A 126 -5.40 41.85 -10.03
C ALA A 126 -6.18 40.66 -10.63
N THR A 127 -7.35 40.96 -11.19
CA THR A 127 -8.17 39.98 -11.92
C THR A 127 -8.23 40.38 -13.39
N SER A 128 -7.93 39.44 -14.29
CA SER A 128 -8.05 39.63 -15.74
C SER A 128 -9.05 38.62 -16.29
N LEU A 129 -10.08 39.12 -16.96
CA LEU A 129 -11.06 38.31 -17.67
C LEU A 129 -10.78 38.43 -19.17
N SER A 130 -10.58 37.30 -19.84
CA SER A 130 -10.39 37.27 -21.30
C SER A 130 -11.70 37.47 -22.07
N SER A 131 -12.85 37.39 -21.39
CA SER A 131 -14.19 37.55 -21.95
C SER A 131 -15.11 38.28 -20.95
N THR A 132 -16.40 38.33 -21.29
CA THR A 132 -17.41 39.05 -20.51
C THR A 132 -17.67 38.40 -19.15
N LEU A 133 -17.72 39.23 -18.11
CA LEU A 133 -18.33 38.86 -16.82
C LEU A 133 -19.85 38.92 -16.95
N ALA A 134 -20.52 37.77 -16.85
CA ALA A 134 -21.96 37.75 -16.65
C ALA A 134 -22.23 38.06 -15.18
N VAL A 135 -22.70 39.27 -14.89
CA VAL A 135 -23.15 39.71 -13.56
C VAL A 135 -24.65 39.53 -13.39
#